data_AF-A0A7C9QTE3-F1
#
_entry.id   AF-A0A7C9QTE3-F1
#
_cell.length_a   1.000
_cell.length_b   1.000
_cell.length_c   1.000
_cell.angle_alpha   90.00
_cell.angle_beta   90.00
_cell.angle_gamma   90.00
#
_symmetry.space_group_name_H-M   'P 1'
#
loop_
_entity.id
_entity.type
_entity.pdbx_description
1 polymer ?
#
loop_
_entity_poly.entity_id
_entity_poly.type
_entity_poly.pdbx_seq_one_letter_code
_entity_poly.pdbx_strand_id
1 'polypeptide(L)'
;MVSLPQQPESNFSRAVFKVIRPHIPRERWPVDAVLARFEGGGDGLWLNADFDSFSGPYAAVARQLVREAGVDLVLKSPLASAAAAVVRTKRWRDVGLYAFLPLMFAIPLMAVLSDTAMRFAVFFFCLDTASLIAFQAILVRKRALLATERFIAYIPAPGLKIHLGGKSDRSSSIDLMPEV
;
A
#
# COMPACT_ATOMS: atom_id res chain seq x y z
N MET A 1 14.92 0.32 -7.45
CA MET A 1 15.07 1.75 -7.12
C MET A 1 14.89 1.90 -5.63
N VAL A 2 15.88 2.43 -4.91
CA VAL A 2 15.71 2.78 -3.49
C VAL A 2 15.05 4.16 -3.46
N SER A 3 13.84 4.23 -2.92
CA SER A 3 13.14 5.50 -2.78
C SER A 3 13.81 6.33 -1.67
N LEU A 4 13.95 7.64 -1.92
CA LEU A 4 14.55 8.55 -0.96
C LEU A 4 13.77 8.53 0.37
N PRO A 5 14.45 8.62 1.51
CA PRO A 5 13.78 8.61 2.80
C PRO A 5 12.73 9.71 2.89
N GLN A 6 11.51 9.36 3.25
CA GLN A 6 10.46 10.34 3.47
C GLN A 6 10.77 11.16 4.71
N GLN A 7 10.74 12.48 4.56
CA GLN A 7 10.92 13.42 5.66
C GLN A 7 9.86 13.20 6.75
N PRO A 8 10.20 13.48 8.02
CA PRO A 8 9.29 13.31 9.16
C PRO A 8 8.03 14.16 9.07
N GLU A 9 8.05 15.21 8.24
CA GLU A 9 6.90 16.09 8.01
C GLU A 9 5.87 15.52 7.03
N SER A 10 6.17 14.39 6.37
CA SER A 10 5.31 13.85 5.32
C SER A 10 3.92 13.41 5.85
N ASN A 11 2.90 13.50 5.00
CA ASN A 11 1.54 13.07 5.34
C ASN A 11 1.49 11.59 5.77
N PHE A 12 2.34 10.74 5.17
CA PHE A 12 2.47 9.34 5.53
C PHE A 12 3.08 9.17 6.92
N SER A 13 4.24 9.79 7.18
CA SER A 13 4.91 9.75 8.49
C SER A 13 4.00 10.19 9.63
N ARG A 14 3.21 11.26 9.41
CA ARG A 14 2.22 11.74 10.38
C ARG A 14 1.07 10.76 10.58
N ALA A 15 0.61 10.09 9.53
CA ALA A 15 -0.45 9.08 9.63
C ALA A 15 0.04 7.86 10.44
N VAL A 16 1.25 7.36 10.16
CA VAL A 16 1.88 6.28 10.91
C VAL A 16 2.02 6.67 12.39
N PHE A 17 2.50 7.89 12.67
CA PHE A 17 2.61 8.40 14.04
C PHE A 17 1.26 8.39 14.77
N LYS A 18 0.18 8.87 14.14
CA LYS A 18 -1.15 8.89 14.75
C LYS A 18 -1.66 7.48 15.11
N VAL A 19 -1.33 6.48 14.32
CA VAL A 19 -1.72 5.08 14.56
C VAL A 19 -0.95 4.47 15.74
N ILE A 20 0.36 4.71 15.80
CA ILE A 20 1.25 4.05 16.77
C ILE A 20 1.30 4.77 18.11
N ARG A 21 1.30 6.11 18.11
CA ARG A 21 1.48 6.96 19.31
C ARG A 21 0.61 6.57 20.50
N PRO A 22 -0.70 6.27 20.37
CA PRO A 22 -1.55 5.97 21.52
C PRO A 22 -1.16 4.68 22.27
N HIS A 23 -0.46 3.78 21.59
CA HIS A 23 -0.22 2.41 22.07
C HIS A 23 1.21 2.19 22.59
N ILE A 24 2.13 3.13 22.33
CA ILE A 24 3.52 3.04 22.78
C ILE A 24 3.76 4.08 23.89
N PRO A 25 4.22 3.66 25.09
CA PRO A 25 4.55 4.58 26.18
C PRO A 25 5.57 5.63 25.75
N ARG A 26 5.37 6.88 26.17
CA ARG A 26 6.19 8.03 25.73
C ARG A 26 7.68 7.85 25.99
N GLU A 27 8.04 7.21 27.10
CA GLU A 27 9.43 6.90 27.51
C GLU A 27 10.17 5.95 26.57
N ARG A 28 9.44 5.21 25.73
CA ARG A 28 10.00 4.25 24.77
C ARG A 28 10.23 4.85 23.39
N TRP A 29 9.86 6.12 23.19
CA TRP A 29 10.14 6.81 21.94
C TRP A 29 11.58 7.32 21.95
N PRO A 30 12.32 7.17 20.83
CA PRO A 30 13.62 7.80 20.69
C PRO A 30 13.49 9.33 20.71
N VAL A 31 14.61 9.99 21.05
CA VAL A 31 14.70 11.47 21.08
C VAL A 31 14.56 12.04 19.66
N ASP A 32 15.13 11.34 18.68
CA ASP A 32 15.05 11.67 17.25
C ASP A 32 13.88 10.97 16.55
N ALA A 33 13.71 11.25 15.26
CA ALA A 33 12.72 10.56 14.45
C ALA A 33 13.00 9.04 14.35
N VAL A 34 11.95 8.23 14.46
CA VAL A 34 12.04 6.77 14.32
C VAL A 34 12.25 6.43 12.85
N LEU A 35 13.29 5.67 12.55
CA LEU A 35 13.50 5.12 11.22
C LEU A 35 12.64 3.87 11.04
N ALA A 36 11.81 3.85 10.00
CA ALA A 36 11.01 2.69 9.65
C ALA A 36 11.10 2.38 8.16
N ARG A 37 11.25 1.10 7.84
CA ARG A 37 11.24 0.56 6.48
C ARG A 37 9.87 -0.04 6.19
N PHE A 38 9.30 0.29 5.04
CA PHE A 38 7.98 -0.17 4.63
C PHE A 38 8.07 -0.96 3.31
N GLU A 39 7.25 -2.00 3.22
CA GLU A 39 7.07 -2.84 2.04
C GLU A 39 5.58 -3.08 1.80
N GLY A 40 5.15 -3.10 0.54
CA GLY A 40 3.77 -3.41 0.19
C GLY A 40 3.45 -4.89 0.44
N GLY A 41 2.34 -5.19 1.13
CA GLY A 41 1.83 -6.56 1.23
C GLY A 41 1.43 -7.08 -0.16
N GLY A 42 1.58 -8.40 -0.40
CA GLY A 42 1.34 -9.01 -1.71
C GLY A 42 -0.08 -8.86 -2.29
N ASP A 43 -1.04 -8.43 -1.49
CA ASP A 43 -2.40 -8.11 -1.95
C ASP A 43 -2.64 -6.61 -2.25
N GLY A 44 -1.67 -5.75 -1.93
CA GLY A 44 -1.80 -4.30 -2.07
C GLY A 44 -2.76 -3.64 -1.08
N LEU A 45 -3.17 -4.35 -0.02
CA LEU A 45 -4.16 -3.87 0.95
C LEU A 45 -3.58 -3.47 2.31
N TRP A 46 -2.31 -3.78 2.55
CA TRP A 46 -1.64 -3.55 3.82
C TRP A 46 -0.15 -3.30 3.58
N LEU A 47 0.51 -2.71 4.58
CA LEU A 47 1.95 -2.49 4.57
C LEU A 47 2.61 -3.38 5.62
N ASN A 48 3.75 -3.93 5.26
CA ASN A 48 4.72 -4.44 6.21
C ASN A 48 5.60 -3.30 6.65
N ALA A 49 5.81 -3.16 7.95
CA ALA A 49 6.74 -2.20 8.52
C ALA A 49 7.85 -2.93 9.28
N ASP A 50 9.03 -2.34 9.27
CA ASP A 50 10.13 -2.70 10.15
C ASP A 50 10.65 -1.45 10.83
N PHE A 51 10.82 -1.50 12.16
CA PHE A 51 11.18 -0.35 12.98
C PHE A 51 12.54 -0.61 13.60
N ASP A 52 13.55 0.14 13.17
CA ASP A 52 14.93 -0.05 13.62
C ASP A 52 15.16 0.54 15.02
N SER A 53 14.35 1.53 15.41
CA SER A 53 14.58 2.32 16.64
C SER A 53 13.78 1.88 17.87
N PHE A 54 12.85 0.93 17.73
CA PHE A 54 12.05 0.42 18.85
C PHE A 54 12.64 -0.87 19.43
N SER A 55 12.54 -1.05 20.75
CA SER A 55 12.88 -2.32 21.38
C SER A 55 11.85 -3.41 21.00
N GLY A 56 12.32 -4.66 20.93
CA GLY A 56 11.62 -5.82 20.35
C GLY A 56 10.08 -5.89 20.55
N PRO A 57 9.55 -5.84 21.78
CA PRO A 57 8.10 -5.96 21.99
C PRO A 57 7.31 -4.78 21.42
N TYR A 58 7.84 -3.56 21.50
CA TYR A 58 7.16 -2.35 20.98
C TYR A 58 7.28 -2.24 19.46
N ALA A 59 8.38 -2.73 18.89
CA ALA A 59 8.48 -2.90 17.45
C ALA A 59 7.40 -3.85 16.94
N ALA A 60 7.17 -4.99 17.59
CA ALA A 60 6.11 -5.94 17.21
C ALA A 60 4.71 -5.30 17.26
N VAL A 61 4.39 -4.56 18.33
CA VAL A 61 3.12 -3.82 18.47
C VAL A 61 2.98 -2.77 17.36
N ALA A 62 4.02 -1.99 17.08
CA ALA A 62 4.02 -0.99 16.02
C ALA A 62 3.75 -1.62 14.64
N ARG A 63 4.40 -2.76 14.34
CA ARG A 63 4.20 -3.51 13.10
C ARG A 63 2.76 -4.00 12.97
N GLN A 64 2.20 -4.53 14.05
CA GLN A 64 0.81 -5.00 14.08
C GLN A 64 -0.17 -3.85 13.81
N LEU A 65 0.01 -2.71 14.48
CA LEU A 65 -0.88 -1.55 14.28
C LEU A 65 -0.81 -0.97 12.86
N VAL A 66 0.38 -0.92 12.26
CA VAL A 66 0.51 -0.53 10.84
C VAL A 66 -0.21 -1.51 9.93
N ARG A 67 -0.12 -2.81 10.22
CA ARG A 67 -0.82 -3.84 9.45
C ARG A 67 -2.34 -3.75 9.60
N GLU A 68 -2.84 -3.47 10.80
CA GLU A 68 -4.27 -3.30 11.11
C GLU A 68 -4.86 -2.05 10.46
N ALA A 69 -4.11 -0.95 10.39
CA ALA A 69 -4.52 0.27 9.69
C ALA A 69 -4.65 0.07 8.17
N GLY A 70 -4.02 -0.96 7.61
CA GLY A 70 -4.31 -1.50 6.28
C GLY A 70 -4.34 -0.45 5.16
N VAL A 71 -5.50 -0.35 4.50
CA VAL A 71 -5.69 0.43 3.26
C VAL A 71 -5.48 1.93 3.49
N ASP A 72 -5.86 2.46 4.65
CA ASP A 72 -5.75 3.90 4.95
C ASP A 72 -4.29 4.38 4.96
N LEU A 73 -3.36 3.51 5.37
CA LEU A 73 -1.93 3.77 5.31
C LEU A 73 -1.36 3.54 3.91
N VAL A 74 -1.82 2.49 3.21
CA VAL A 74 -1.40 2.22 1.83
C VAL A 74 -1.71 3.40 0.91
N LEU A 75 -2.91 3.99 1.02
CA LEU A 75 -3.35 5.12 0.18
C LEU A 75 -2.51 6.39 0.38
N LYS A 76 -1.92 6.57 1.56
CA LYS A 76 -1.06 7.71 1.89
C LYS A 76 0.42 7.44 1.54
N SER A 77 0.76 6.21 1.20
CA SER A 77 2.12 5.76 0.92
C SER A 77 2.52 6.04 -0.55
N PRO A 78 3.82 6.09 -0.87
CA PRO A 78 4.27 6.20 -2.25
C PRO A 78 3.95 4.96 -3.09
N LEU A 79 3.59 3.83 -2.45
CA LEU A 79 3.20 2.58 -3.10
C LEU A 79 1.73 2.55 -3.52
N ALA A 80 0.95 3.61 -3.24
CA ALA A 80 -0.49 3.63 -3.47
C ALA A 80 -0.88 3.29 -4.92
N SER A 81 -0.13 3.78 -5.91
CA SER A 81 -0.39 3.51 -7.33
C SER A 81 -0.11 2.05 -7.72
N ALA A 82 1.01 1.49 -7.24
CA ALA A 82 1.38 0.10 -7.47
C ALA A 82 0.38 -0.86 -6.78
N ALA A 83 0.01 -0.56 -5.53
CA ALA A 83 -1.00 -1.29 -4.78
C ALA A 83 -2.38 -1.24 -5.45
N ALA A 84 -2.82 -0.06 -5.91
CA ALA A 84 -4.08 0.10 -6.64
C ALA A 84 -4.09 -0.72 -7.95
N ALA A 85 -2.96 -0.82 -8.64
CA ALA A 85 -2.84 -1.66 -9.84
C ALA A 85 -3.01 -3.16 -9.53
N VAL A 86 -2.46 -3.64 -8.41
CA VAL A 86 -2.67 -5.03 -7.94
C VAL A 86 -4.13 -5.29 -7.64
N VAL A 87 -4.78 -4.41 -6.86
CA VAL A 87 -6.20 -4.54 -6.49
C VAL A 87 -7.10 -4.49 -7.72
N ARG A 88 -6.86 -3.56 -8.65
CA ARG A 88 -7.61 -3.47 -9.91
C ARG A 88 -7.48 -4.74 -10.73
N THR A 89 -6.27 -5.27 -10.88
CA THR A 89 -6.02 -6.49 -11.67
C THR A 89 -6.70 -7.71 -11.04
N LYS A 90 -6.62 -7.83 -9.70
CA LYS A 90 -7.33 -8.89 -8.95
C LYS A 90 -8.85 -8.80 -9.16
N ARG A 91 -9.42 -7.59 -9.10
CA ARG A 91 -10.85 -7.37 -9.35
C ARG A 91 -11.27 -7.80 -10.76
N TRP A 92 -10.48 -7.49 -11.79
CA TRP A 92 -10.78 -7.92 -13.17
C TRP A 92 -10.72 -9.44 -13.32
N ARG A 93 -9.74 -10.10 -12.70
CA ARG A 93 -9.66 -11.56 -12.65
C ARG A 93 -10.89 -12.17 -11.99
N ASP A 94 -11.31 -11.61 -10.84
CA ASP A 94 -12.45 -12.14 -10.08
C ASP A 94 -13.77 -11.89 -10.82
N VAL A 95 -13.96 -10.73 -11.45
CA VAL A 95 -15.13 -10.45 -12.31
C VAL A 95 -15.20 -11.41 -13.49
N GLY A 96 -14.08 -11.70 -14.15
CA GLY A 96 -14.02 -12.72 -15.20
C GLY A 96 -14.47 -14.08 -14.67
N LEU A 97 -13.87 -14.53 -13.57
CA LEU A 97 -14.22 -15.80 -12.95
C LEU A 97 -15.73 -15.91 -12.62
N TYR A 98 -16.32 -14.88 -12.01
CA TYR A 98 -17.74 -14.91 -11.62
C TYR A 98 -18.71 -14.76 -12.80
N ALA A 99 -18.33 -14.04 -13.86
CA ALA A 99 -19.16 -13.94 -15.06
C ALA A 99 -19.21 -15.28 -15.82
N PHE A 100 -18.12 -16.04 -15.83
CA PHE A 100 -17.98 -17.23 -16.66
C PHE A 100 -18.23 -18.56 -15.94
N LEU A 101 -18.16 -18.59 -14.61
CA LEU A 101 -18.56 -19.76 -13.82
C LEU A 101 -19.96 -20.30 -14.19
N PRO A 102 -21.03 -19.50 -14.30
CA PRO A 102 -22.34 -20.00 -14.73
C PRO A 102 -22.34 -20.51 -16.18
N LEU A 103 -21.50 -19.95 -17.06
CA LEU A 103 -21.33 -20.45 -18.43
C LEU A 103 -20.72 -21.86 -18.44
N MET A 104 -19.76 -22.12 -17.55
CA MET A 104 -19.12 -23.44 -17.41
C MET A 104 -20.11 -24.53 -16.99
N PHE A 105 -21.00 -24.22 -16.05
CA PHE A 105 -22.06 -25.14 -15.66
C PHE A 105 -23.11 -25.37 -16.75
N ALA A 106 -23.23 -24.45 -17.71
CA ALA A 106 -24.12 -24.61 -18.86
C ALA A 106 -23.55 -25.51 -19.98
N ILE A 107 -22.23 -25.74 -20.03
CA ILE A 107 -21.60 -26.56 -21.10
C ILE A 107 -22.12 -28.00 -21.14
N PRO A 108 -22.21 -28.75 -20.02
CA PRO A 108 -22.78 -30.09 -20.03
C PRO A 108 -24.26 -30.11 -20.47
N LEU A 109 -25.00 -29.03 -20.18
CA LEU A 109 -26.40 -28.87 -20.58
C LEU A 109 -26.52 -28.58 -22.09
N MET A 110 -25.61 -27.77 -22.64
CA MET A 110 -25.55 -27.40 -24.06
C MET A 110 -25.06 -28.52 -24.96
N ALA A 111 -24.24 -29.44 -24.44
CA ALA A 111 -23.78 -30.64 -25.15
C ALA A 111 -24.95 -31.55 -25.59
N VAL A 112 -26.09 -31.48 -24.90
CA VAL A 112 -27.31 -32.23 -25.23
C VAL A 112 -28.13 -31.53 -26.34
N LEU A 113 -27.96 -30.22 -26.56
CA LEU A 113 -28.83 -29.41 -27.41
C LEU A 113 -28.37 -29.31 -28.88
N SER A 114 -27.06 -29.30 -29.18
CA SER A 114 -26.54 -29.23 -30.56
C SER A 114 -25.00 -29.26 -30.64
N ASP A 115 -24.43 -29.92 -31.66
CA ASP A 115 -22.98 -29.97 -31.93
C ASP A 115 -22.40 -28.58 -32.29
N THR A 116 -23.17 -27.70 -32.94
CA THR A 116 -22.72 -26.32 -33.23
C THR A 116 -22.67 -25.45 -31.98
N ALA A 117 -23.64 -25.57 -31.08
CA ALA A 117 -23.65 -24.85 -29.80
C ALA A 117 -22.47 -25.30 -28.92
N MET A 118 -22.14 -26.60 -28.93
CA MET A 118 -20.99 -27.15 -28.21
C MET A 118 -19.66 -26.58 -28.71
N ARG A 119 -19.47 -26.43 -30.04
CA ARG A 119 -18.25 -25.84 -30.61
C ARG A 119 -18.05 -24.38 -30.18
N PHE A 120 -19.11 -23.56 -30.19
CA PHE A 120 -19.02 -22.18 -29.70
C PHE A 120 -18.71 -22.14 -28.21
N ALA A 121 -19.35 -22.99 -27.40
CA ALA A 121 -19.10 -23.06 -25.95
C ALA A 121 -17.64 -23.43 -25.63
N VAL A 122 -17.07 -24.42 -26.33
CA VAL A 122 -15.67 -24.83 -26.19
C VAL A 122 -14.72 -23.71 -26.62
N PHE A 123 -15.03 -22.99 -27.70
CA PHE A 123 -14.22 -21.85 -28.14
C PHE A 123 -14.18 -20.73 -27.08
N PHE A 124 -15.34 -20.34 -26.55
CA PHE A 124 -15.42 -19.34 -25.49
C PHE A 124 -14.72 -19.80 -24.20
N PHE A 125 -14.79 -21.09 -23.87
CA PHE A 125 -14.07 -21.67 -22.75
C PHE A 125 -12.54 -21.56 -22.90
N CYS A 126 -12.00 -21.91 -24.06
CA CYS A 126 -10.57 -21.82 -24.32
C CYS A 126 -10.08 -20.37 -24.27
N LEU A 127 -10.84 -19.45 -24.86
CA LEU A 127 -10.53 -18.03 -24.87
C LEU A 127 -10.55 -17.46 -23.43
N ASP A 128 -11.53 -17.86 -22.63
CA ASP A 128 -11.63 -17.46 -21.23
C ASP A 128 -10.47 -18.01 -20.39
N THR A 129 -10.14 -19.30 -20.54
CA THR A 129 -9.00 -19.92 -19.86
C THR A 129 -7.70 -19.18 -20.18
N ALA A 130 -7.48 -18.84 -21.46
CA ALA A 130 -6.33 -18.03 -21.87
C ALA A 130 -6.35 -16.63 -21.24
N SER A 131 -7.53 -15.99 -21.16
CA SER A 131 -7.70 -14.69 -20.52
C SER A 131 -7.36 -14.75 -19.02
N LEU A 132 -7.83 -15.79 -18.32
CA LEU A 132 -7.62 -15.99 -16.90
C LEU A 132 -6.15 -16.25 -16.58
N ILE A 133 -5.47 -17.05 -17.42
CA ILE A 133 -4.01 -17.27 -17.36
C ILE A 133 -3.27 -15.94 -17.56
N ALA A 134 -3.67 -15.14 -18.55
CA ALA A 134 -3.05 -13.84 -18.81
C ALA A 134 -3.22 -12.87 -17.63
N PHE A 135 -4.43 -12.75 -17.07
CA PHE A 135 -4.69 -11.92 -15.89
C PHE A 135 -3.92 -12.40 -14.66
N GLN A 136 -3.81 -13.72 -14.47
CA GLN A 136 -3.02 -14.29 -13.39
C GLN A 136 -1.53 -13.99 -13.57
N ALA A 137 -0.98 -14.09 -14.78
CA ALA A 137 0.40 -13.74 -15.08
C ALA A 137 0.68 -12.25 -14.85
N ILE A 138 -0.24 -11.37 -15.27
CA ILE A 138 -0.15 -9.92 -15.02
C ILE A 138 -0.19 -9.64 -13.51
N LEU A 139 -1.08 -10.31 -12.77
CA LEU A 139 -1.20 -10.17 -11.32
C LEU A 139 0.10 -10.58 -10.62
N VAL A 140 0.69 -11.72 -11.00
CA VAL A 140 1.98 -12.19 -10.47
C VAL A 140 3.07 -11.15 -10.73
N ARG A 141 3.15 -10.61 -11.94
CA ARG A 141 4.11 -9.56 -12.28
C ARG A 141 3.90 -8.29 -11.44
N LYS A 142 2.66 -7.85 -11.25
CA LYS A 142 2.34 -6.67 -10.44
C LYS A 142 2.66 -6.87 -8.96
N ARG A 143 2.40 -8.06 -8.43
CA ARG A 143 2.79 -8.45 -7.06
C ARG A 143 4.30 -8.49 -6.88
N ALA A 144 5.03 -9.03 -7.86
CA ALA A 144 6.48 -9.04 -7.82
C ALA A 144 7.04 -7.62 -7.81
N LEU A 145 6.50 -6.71 -8.62
CA LEU A 145 6.89 -5.30 -8.60
C LEU A 145 6.63 -4.65 -7.23
N LEU A 146 5.43 -4.85 -6.66
CA LEU A 146 5.09 -4.32 -5.34
C LEU A 146 6.00 -4.85 -4.22
N ALA A 147 6.39 -6.13 -4.27
CA ALA A 147 7.30 -6.73 -3.30
C ALA A 147 8.75 -6.20 -3.42
N THR A 148 9.16 -5.79 -4.62
CA THR A 148 10.48 -5.16 -4.82
C THR A 148 10.55 -3.70 -4.40
N GLU A 149 9.39 -3.04 -4.27
CA GLU A 149 9.32 -1.64 -3.87
C GLU A 149 9.34 -1.51 -2.35
N ARG A 150 10.51 -1.09 -1.85
CA ARG A 150 10.72 -0.72 -0.45
C ARG A 150 10.93 0.77 -0.34
N PHE A 151 10.43 1.34 0.74
CA PHE A 151 10.68 2.74 1.06
C PHE A 151 10.99 2.92 2.54
N ILE A 152 11.70 3.99 2.84
CA ILE A 152 12.09 4.36 4.19
C ILE A 152 11.33 5.63 4.56
N ALA A 153 10.76 5.67 5.75
CA ALA A 153 10.14 6.88 6.28
C ALA A 153 10.65 7.17 7.69
N TYR A 154 10.91 8.44 7.95
CA TYR A 154 11.15 8.95 9.28
C TYR A 154 9.82 9.25 9.94
N ILE A 155 9.56 8.71 11.12
CA ILE A 155 8.33 8.93 11.88
C ILE A 155 8.64 9.90 13.03
N PRO A 156 7.88 10.98 13.19
CA PRO A 156 8.16 11.97 14.23
C PRO A 156 8.04 11.35 15.63
N ALA A 157 8.89 11.79 16.56
CA ALA A 157 8.78 11.43 17.97
C ALA A 157 7.85 12.38 18.76
N PRO A 158 7.24 11.95 19.87
CA PRO A 158 6.32 12.75 20.68
C PRO A 158 7.04 13.93 21.36
N GLY A 159 6.91 15.12 20.78
CA GLY A 159 7.55 16.34 21.28
C GLY A 159 8.49 16.99 20.27
N LEU A 160 8.78 16.31 19.15
CA LEU A 160 9.47 16.92 18.01
C LEU A 160 8.53 17.94 17.35
N LYS A 161 8.85 19.24 17.45
CA LYS A 161 8.12 20.30 16.75
C LYS A 161 8.45 20.22 15.26
N ILE A 162 7.50 19.68 14.49
CA ILE A 162 7.53 19.67 13.02
C ILE A 162 7.30 21.12 12.58
N HIS A 163 8.33 21.81 12.10
CA HIS A 163 8.21 23.19 11.61
C HIS A 163 7.62 23.15 10.20
N LEU A 164 6.34 23.52 10.04
CA LEU A 164 5.71 23.67 8.73
C LEU A 164 6.45 24.73 7.88
N GLY A 165 7.46 24.31 7.14
CA GLY A 165 8.17 25.13 6.16
C GLY A 165 7.47 25.03 4.81
N GLY A 166 6.48 25.90 4.58
CA GLY A 166 5.74 25.90 3.32
C GLY A 166 4.84 27.11 3.06
N LYS A 167 5.12 28.27 3.66
CA LYS A 167 4.70 29.56 3.10
C LYS A 167 5.90 30.48 3.09
N SER A 168 6.39 30.75 1.88
CA SER A 168 7.30 31.85 1.60
C SER A 168 6.61 33.15 2.02
N ASP A 169 7.16 33.84 3.02
CA ASP A 169 7.07 35.29 3.10
C ASP A 169 8.49 35.81 3.28
N ARG A 170 9.06 36.24 2.15
CA ARG A 170 10.10 37.27 2.11
C ARG A 170 9.44 38.60 2.51
N SER A 171 10.27 39.50 3.03
CA SER A 171 9.98 40.91 3.38
C SER A 171 9.49 41.04 4.83
N SER A 172 10.16 41.73 5.73
CA SER A 172 11.11 42.83 5.58
C SER A 172 11.98 42.92 6.83
N SER A 173 13.27 43.12 6.63
CA SER A 173 14.15 43.76 7.60
C SER A 173 13.53 45.09 8.03
N ILE A 174 13.31 45.26 9.34
CA ILE A 174 13.29 46.59 9.96
C ILE A 174 14.16 46.46 11.20
N ASP A 175 15.34 47.07 11.09
CA ASP A 175 16.14 47.53 12.22
C ASP A 175 15.26 48.23 13.24
N LEU A 176 15.42 47.90 14.51
CA LEU A 176 15.45 48.91 15.57
C LEU A 176 16.46 48.44 16.60
N MET A 177 17.57 49.17 16.62
CA MET A 177 18.66 49.09 17.58
C MET A 177 18.16 49.23 19.04
N PRO A 178 18.98 48.80 20.01
CA PRO A 178 18.73 49.06 21.42
C PRO A 178 19.08 50.51 21.73
N GLU A 179 18.19 51.22 22.43
CA GLU A 179 18.58 52.43 23.16
C GLU A 179 17.96 52.44 24.55
N VAL A 180 18.88 52.50 25.53
CA VAL A 180 18.82 52.89 26.95
C VAL A 180 18.11 51.96 27.94
#